data_AF-A0A662QAX9-F1
#
_entry.id   AF-A0A662QAX9-F1
#
_cell.length_a   1.000
_cell.length_b   1.000
_cell.length_c   1.000
_cell.angle_alpha   90.00
_cell.angle_beta   90.00
_cell.angle_gamma   90.00
#
_symmetry.space_group_name_H-M   'P 1'
#
loop_
_entity.id
_entity.type
_entity.pdbx_description
1 polymer ?
#
loop_
_entity_poly.entity_id
_entity_poly.type
_entity_poly.pdbx_seq_one_letter_code
_entity_poly.pdbx_strand_id
1 'polypeptide(L)'
;MVKNFFTLLFSGKISKAEESLRRIRRRYKLGEDDPYYKALYGIYYAYTTDDRDSFVYKLWDRYLNGEKKGSLKKHFKDVLQQAYNPPERFLKAWLDLIDLLDSLPKPHRIKK
;
A
#
# COMPACT_ATOMS: atom_id res chain seq x y z
N MET A 1 11.06 1.60 8.07
CA MET A 1 9.86 1.20 8.84
C MET A 1 8.66 0.91 7.96
N VAL A 2 8.32 1.78 7.00
CA VAL A 2 7.23 1.54 6.04
C VAL A 2 7.46 0.27 5.21
N LYS A 3 8.68 0.07 4.69
CA LYS A 3 9.08 -1.20 4.06
C LYS A 3 8.81 -2.42 4.96
N ASN A 4 9.22 -2.36 6.23
CA ASN A 4 8.97 -3.46 7.19
C ASN A 4 7.47 -3.71 7.40
N PHE A 5 6.65 -2.66 7.48
CA PHE A 5 5.20 -2.80 7.54
C PHE A 5 4.67 -3.57 6.32
N PHE A 6 5.03 -3.17 5.11
CA PHE A 6 4.60 -3.86 3.88
C PHE A 6 5.14 -5.29 3.79
N THR A 7 6.40 -5.53 4.17
CA THR A 7 6.98 -6.88 4.23
C THR A 7 6.15 -7.79 5.15
N LEU A 8 5.85 -7.33 6.37
CA LEU A 8 5.04 -8.10 7.32
C LEU A 8 3.62 -8.33 6.80
N LEU A 9 3.00 -7.31 6.20
CA LEU A 9 1.66 -7.38 5.64
C LEU A 9 1.59 -8.44 4.53
N PHE A 10 2.44 -8.33 3.51
CA PHE A 10 2.39 -9.22 2.36
C PHE A 10 2.90 -10.64 2.67
N SER A 11 3.75 -10.82 3.68
CA SER A 11 4.09 -12.14 4.24
C SER A 11 2.99 -12.77 5.12
N GLY A 12 1.86 -12.08 5.35
CA GLY A 12 0.75 -12.61 6.15
C GLY A 12 0.94 -12.53 7.66
N LYS A 13 1.96 -11.80 8.14
CA LYS A 13 2.19 -11.54 9.56
C LYS A 13 1.31 -10.39 10.03
N ILE A 14 -0.02 -10.53 9.93
CA ILE A 14 -1.00 -9.45 10.06
C ILE A 14 -0.89 -8.70 11.41
N SER A 15 -0.81 -9.42 12.53
CA SER A 15 -0.66 -8.79 13.86
C SER A 15 0.62 -7.95 13.96
N LYS A 16 1.75 -8.47 13.42
CA LYS A 16 3.02 -7.73 13.39
C LYS A 16 2.97 -6.53 12.45
N ALA A 17 2.24 -6.64 11.33
CA ALA A 17 2.02 -5.53 10.40
C ALA A 17 1.23 -4.42 11.08
N GLU A 18 0.17 -4.76 11.81
CA GLU A 18 -0.63 -3.79 12.58
C GLU A 18 0.20 -3.09 13.67
N GLU A 19 0.99 -3.84 14.44
CA GLU A 19 1.94 -3.26 15.40
C GLU A 19 2.96 -2.33 14.73
N SER A 20 3.46 -2.70 13.54
CA SER A 20 4.37 -1.87 12.75
C SER A 20 3.67 -0.58 12.30
N LEU A 21 2.39 -0.64 11.91
CA LEU A 21 1.58 0.51 11.53
C LEU A 21 1.35 1.46 12.73
N ARG A 22 1.00 0.92 13.91
CA ARG A 22 0.88 1.69 15.16
C ARG A 22 2.21 2.34 15.57
N ARG A 23 3.35 1.68 15.32
CA ARG A 23 4.69 2.25 15.56
C ARG A 23 5.03 3.38 14.59
N ILE A 24 4.68 3.25 13.31
CA ILE A 24 4.82 4.32 12.31
C ILE A 24 4.03 5.55 12.75
N ARG A 25 2.76 5.38 13.14
CA ARG A 25 1.90 6.47 13.64
C ARG A 25 2.57 7.22 14.80
N ARG A 26 3.00 6.50 15.83
CA ARG A 26 3.64 7.08 17.03
C ARG A 26 4.95 7.78 16.71
N ARG A 27 5.84 7.13 15.96
CA ARG A 27 7.20 7.65 15.70
C ARG A 27 7.19 8.90 14.82
N TYR A 28 6.29 8.98 13.85
CA TYR A 28 6.17 10.15 12.98
C TYR A 28 5.10 11.15 13.43
N LYS A 29 4.52 10.95 14.63
CA LYS A 29 3.45 11.79 15.19
C LYS A 29 2.30 12.04 14.19
N LEU A 30 1.92 11.00 13.46
CA LEU A 30 0.84 11.06 12.48
C LEU A 30 -0.49 11.05 13.25
N GLY A 31 -1.28 12.12 13.10
CA GLY A 31 -2.65 12.16 13.61
C GLY A 31 -3.55 11.12 12.93
N GLU A 32 -4.74 10.90 13.46
CA GLU A 32 -5.73 10.00 12.81
C GLU A 32 -6.14 10.53 11.44
N ASP A 33 -6.15 11.85 11.29
CA ASP A 33 -6.44 12.53 10.04
C ASP A 33 -5.24 12.70 9.11
N ASP A 34 -4.05 12.21 9.49
CA ASP A 34 -2.87 12.31 8.63
C ASP A 34 -3.09 11.53 7.32
N PRO A 35 -3.02 12.17 6.14
CA PRO A 35 -3.34 11.51 4.88
C PRO A 35 -2.40 10.36 4.52
N TYR A 36 -1.13 10.44 4.93
CA TYR A 36 -0.18 9.35 4.73
C TYR A 36 -0.55 8.14 5.58
N TYR A 37 -0.90 8.38 6.84
CA TYR A 37 -1.37 7.31 7.74
C TYR A 37 -2.68 6.68 7.25
N LYS A 38 -3.65 7.49 6.81
CA LYS A 38 -4.91 7.02 6.23
C LYS A 38 -4.68 6.12 5.01
N ALA A 39 -3.75 6.47 4.13
CA ALA A 39 -3.39 5.63 2.99
C ALA A 39 -2.77 4.29 3.44
N LEU A 40 -1.82 4.31 4.38
CA LEU A 40 -1.22 3.07 4.91
C LEU A 40 -2.25 2.17 5.60
N TYR A 41 -3.16 2.78 6.38
CA TYR A 41 -4.26 2.07 7.02
C TYR A 41 -5.25 1.50 6.00
N GLY A 42 -5.60 2.26 4.97
CA GLY A 42 -6.46 1.80 3.87
C GLY A 42 -5.85 0.60 3.12
N ILE A 43 -4.54 0.62 2.85
CA ILE A 43 -3.82 -0.52 2.26
C ILE A 43 -3.88 -1.73 3.19
N TYR A 44 -3.61 -1.54 4.48
CA TYR A 44 -3.71 -2.60 5.49
C TYR A 44 -5.11 -3.21 5.51
N TYR A 45 -6.13 -2.37 5.64
CA TYR A 45 -7.53 -2.77 5.75
C TYR A 45 -7.99 -3.54 4.51
N ALA A 46 -7.82 -2.97 3.31
CA ALA A 46 -8.22 -3.62 2.06
C ALA A 46 -7.53 -4.98 1.87
N TYR A 47 -6.26 -5.08 2.25
CA TYR A 47 -5.53 -6.34 2.15
C TYR A 47 -5.99 -7.37 3.18
N THR A 48 -6.31 -6.97 4.42
CA THR A 48 -6.74 -7.89 5.48
C THR A 48 -8.18 -8.34 5.34
N THR A 49 -9.07 -7.51 4.79
CA THR A 49 -10.47 -7.87 4.48
C THR A 49 -10.64 -8.68 3.21
N ASP A 50 -9.54 -8.99 2.50
CA ASP A 50 -9.54 -9.70 1.22
C ASP A 50 -10.40 -9.02 0.14
N ASP A 51 -10.39 -7.67 0.13
CA ASP A 51 -11.05 -6.90 -0.91
C ASP A 51 -10.28 -7.06 -2.23
N ARG A 52 -10.67 -8.08 -3.02
CA ARG A 52 -10.07 -8.43 -4.31
C ARG A 52 -10.23 -7.33 -5.36
N ASP A 53 -11.23 -6.47 -5.20
CA ASP A 53 -11.48 -5.34 -6.09
C ASP A 53 -10.67 -4.09 -5.72
N SER A 54 -10.03 -4.10 -4.55
CA SER A 54 -9.18 -3.00 -4.10
C SER A 54 -7.99 -2.77 -5.02
N PHE A 55 -7.52 -1.52 -5.01
CA PHE A 55 -6.35 -1.13 -5.78
C PHE A 55 -5.09 -1.92 -5.38
N VAL A 56 -4.97 -2.37 -4.12
CA VAL A 56 -3.82 -3.16 -3.64
C VAL A 56 -3.70 -4.47 -4.43
N TYR A 57 -4.82 -5.18 -4.61
CA TYR A 57 -4.82 -6.44 -5.35
C TYR A 57 -4.56 -6.22 -6.84
N LYS A 58 -5.22 -5.24 -7.46
CA LYS A 58 -5.00 -4.87 -8.87
C LYS A 58 -3.56 -4.43 -9.14
N LEU A 59 -2.95 -3.68 -8.21
CA LEU A 59 -1.56 -3.27 -8.28
C LEU A 59 -0.61 -4.48 -8.33
N TRP A 60 -0.81 -5.42 -7.41
CA TRP A 60 0.03 -6.62 -7.35
C TRP A 60 -0.19 -7.55 -8.53
N ASP A 61 -1.42 -7.73 -8.98
CA ASP A 61 -1.71 -8.55 -10.17
C ASP A 61 -0.98 -8.00 -11.41
N ARG A 62 -1.14 -6.70 -11.70
CA ARG A 62 -0.44 -6.03 -12.80
C ARG A 62 1.08 -6.15 -12.71
N TYR A 63 1.63 -5.91 -11.52
CA TYR A 63 3.07 -6.03 -11.29
C TYR A 63 3.57 -7.47 -11.52
N LEU A 64 2.85 -8.48 -11.01
CA LEU A 64 3.20 -9.89 -11.17
C LEU A 64 3.00 -10.40 -12.62
N ASN A 65 2.22 -9.68 -13.42
CA ASN A 65 2.04 -9.87 -14.86
C ASN A 65 3.03 -9.05 -15.71
N GLY A 66 4.03 -8.41 -15.08
CA GLY A 66 5.16 -7.77 -15.78
C GLY A 66 4.97 -6.28 -16.08
N GLU A 67 3.92 -5.64 -15.56
CA GLU A 67 3.76 -4.19 -15.72
C GLU A 67 4.88 -3.43 -14.97
N LYS A 68 5.57 -2.52 -15.67
CA LYS A 68 6.68 -1.74 -15.11
C LYS A 68 6.19 -0.76 -14.04
N LYS A 69 6.98 -0.55 -12.97
CA LYS A 69 6.67 0.42 -11.90
C LYS A 69 6.30 1.82 -12.40
N GLY A 70 6.94 2.30 -13.46
CA GLY A 70 6.61 3.59 -14.08
C GLY A 70 5.17 3.66 -14.60
N SER A 71 4.71 2.60 -15.27
CA SER A 71 3.32 2.48 -15.73
C SER A 71 2.35 2.39 -14.57
N LEU A 72 2.68 1.61 -13.53
CA LEU A 72 1.87 1.50 -12.31
C LEU A 72 1.69 2.85 -11.60
N LYS A 73 2.78 3.63 -11.47
CA LYS A 73 2.72 4.98 -10.88
C LYS A 73 1.86 5.93 -11.72
N LYS A 74 1.99 5.88 -13.05
CA LYS A 74 1.18 6.69 -13.96
C LYS A 74 -0.30 6.32 -13.83
N HIS A 75 -0.62 5.04 -13.96
CA HIS A 75 -1.98 4.53 -13.83
C HIS A 75 -2.60 4.93 -12.48
N PHE A 76 -1.85 4.81 -11.38
CA PHE A 76 -2.37 5.20 -10.07
C PHE A 76 -2.66 6.71 -9.97
N LYS A 77 -1.77 7.56 -10.50
CA LYS A 77 -1.99 9.01 -10.55
C LYS A 77 -3.21 9.35 -11.40
N ASP A 78 -3.36 8.73 -12.56
CA ASP A 78 -4.46 8.96 -13.49
C ASP A 78 -5.80 8.56 -12.84
N VAL A 79 -5.87 7.37 -12.23
CA VAL A 79 -7.06 6.88 -11.52
C VAL A 79 -7.43 7.80 -10.36
N LEU A 80 -6.45 8.22 -9.56
CA LEU A 80 -6.71 9.12 -8.45
C LEU A 80 -7.22 10.47 -8.93
N GLN A 81 -6.55 11.11 -9.90
CA GLN A 81 -6.96 12.40 -10.44
C GLN A 81 -8.38 12.38 -11.02
N GLN A 82 -8.80 11.27 -11.61
CA GLN A 82 -10.15 11.09 -12.12
C GLN A 82 -11.18 10.90 -11.00
N ALA A 83 -10.81 10.28 -9.88
CA ALA A 83 -11.72 9.97 -8.78
C ALA A 83 -11.89 11.14 -7.80
N TYR A 84 -10.81 11.84 -7.43
CA TYR A 84 -10.82 13.01 -6.54
C TYR A 84 -9.45 13.73 -6.58
N ASN A 85 -9.31 14.89 -5.92
CA ASN A 85 -8.00 15.53 -5.74
C ASN A 85 -7.41 15.10 -4.37
N PRO A 86 -6.65 14.00 -4.28
CA PRO A 86 -6.14 13.51 -3.01
C PRO A 86 -5.11 14.45 -2.39
N PRO A 87 -5.01 14.47 -1.04
CA PRO A 87 -3.88 15.08 -0.38
C PRO A 87 -2.56 14.47 -0.89
N GLU A 88 -1.56 15.30 -1.15
CA GLU A 88 -0.26 14.86 -1.69
C GLU A 88 0.38 13.73 -0.87
N ARG A 89 0.27 13.82 0.47
CA ARG A 89 0.79 12.81 1.38
C ARG A 89 0.04 11.47 1.30
N PHE A 90 -1.23 11.48 0.92
CA PHE A 90 -1.98 10.24 0.63
C PHE A 90 -1.40 9.57 -0.63
N LEU A 91 -1.24 10.35 -1.72
CA LEU A 91 -0.63 9.87 -2.96
C LEU A 91 0.78 9.32 -2.72
N LYS A 92 1.58 10.02 -1.91
CA LYS A 92 2.95 9.61 -1.57
C LYS A 92 3.02 8.20 -0.97
N ALA A 93 2.11 7.82 -0.08
CA ALA A 93 2.14 6.51 0.57
C ALA A 93 2.01 5.35 -0.44
N TRP A 94 1.18 5.54 -1.46
CA TRP A 94 1.02 4.56 -2.54
C TRP A 94 2.19 4.56 -3.51
N LEU A 95 2.76 5.72 -3.84
CA LEU A 95 3.98 5.78 -4.64
C LEU A 95 5.15 5.10 -3.91
N ASP A 96 5.27 5.30 -2.60
CA ASP A 96 6.26 4.61 -1.75
C ASP A 96 6.03 3.08 -1.80
N LEU A 97 4.78 2.59 -1.79
CA LEU A 97 4.47 1.16 -1.97
C LEU A 97 4.96 0.66 -3.34
N ILE A 98 4.61 1.36 -4.43
CA ILE A 98 4.99 0.98 -5.79
C ILE A 98 6.52 0.90 -5.92
N ASP A 99 7.23 1.87 -5.35
CA ASP A 99 8.70 1.89 -5.38
C ASP A 99 9.34 0.69 -4.66
N LEU A 100 8.69 0.21 -3.61
CA LEU A 100 9.18 -0.89 -2.79
C LEU A 100 8.89 -2.28 -3.37
N LEU A 101 8.01 -2.43 -4.37
CA LEU A 101 7.50 -3.72 -4.88
C LEU A 101 8.59 -4.77 -5.11
N ASP A 102 9.70 -4.40 -5.78
CA ASP A 102 10.82 -5.32 -6.10
C ASP A 102 11.49 -5.91 -4.85
N SER A 103 11.35 -5.23 -3.71
CA SER A 103 11.98 -5.60 -2.45
C SER A 103 11.01 -6.20 -1.43
N LEU A 104 9.74 -6.35 -1.82
CA LEU A 104 8.69 -6.90 -0.99
C LEU A 104 8.44 -8.38 -1.34
N PRO A 105 8.04 -9.20 -0.36
CA PRO A 105 7.65 -10.56 -0.63
C PRO A 105 6.40 -10.58 -1.52
N LYS A 106 6.28 -11.60 -2.38
CA LYS A 106 5.02 -11.86 -3.09
C LYS A 106 3.88 -11.99 -2.07
N PRO A 107 2.74 -11.30 -2.25
CA PRO A 107 1.62 -11.36 -1.32
C PRO A 107 1.11 -12.78 -1.15
N HIS A 108 1.05 -13.25 0.11
CA HIS A 108 0.62 -14.62 0.44
C HIS A 108 -0.82 -14.94 -0.03
N ARG A 109 -1.67 -13.92 -0.19
CA ARG A 109 -3.06 -14.05 -0.65
C ARG A 109 -3.24 -14.06 -2.17
N ILE A 110 -2.18 -13.77 -2.93
CA ILE A 110 -2.22 -13.74 -4.40
C ILE A 110 -1.55 -15.00 -4.92
N LYS A 111 -2.39 -16.00 -5.22
CA LYS A 111 -1.97 -17.22 -5.93
C LYS A 111 -1.89 -16.87 -7.43
N LYS A 112 -0.78 -17.28 -8.07
CA LYS A 112 -0.75 -17.35 -9.54
C LYS A 112 -1.44 -18.64 -9.93
#